data_AF-A0A9W6X6D2-F1
#
_entry.id   AF-A0A9W6X6D2-F1
#
_cell.length_a   1.000
_cell.length_b   1.000
_cell.length_c   1.000
_cell.angle_alpha   90.00
_cell.angle_beta   90.00
_cell.angle_gamma   90.00
#
_symmetry.space_group_name_H-M   'P 1'
#
loop_
_entity.id
_entity.type
_entity.pdbx_description
1 polymer ?
#
loop_
_entity_poly.entity_id
_entity_poly.type
_entity_poly.pdbx_seq_one_letter_code
_entity_poly.pdbx_strand_id
1 'polypeptide(L)'
;MEWKSSKRFTNPFKPLDLAPQAASGLEALAEVFVTESIRTYEHFLLEENCQVDDSRWKFILVIDPRSLSSSTSELPIVLVAGTIEGDLDDTIYGFVCSTLDMMRIKTSYIQDTMYRACVLATLVKPTAEDPFRSVTIKWVEKGQPLHVRAVIKNRDFVYMKSTGTQFLRNGERVGYQLVHSVQFPETLARDSAIRGNMSMTVVYRQRENNVVDVFIKGFFNPAGGLTRSIITRSAAKALLSMSKNVHWRR
;
A
#
# COMPACT_ATOMS: atom_id res chain seq x y z
N MET A 1 -30.96 -12.64 17.16
CA MET A 1 -30.24 -11.42 16.73
C MET A 1 -29.47 -11.76 15.47
N GLU A 2 -29.99 -11.39 14.31
CA GLU A 2 -29.33 -11.62 13.02
C GLU A 2 -28.18 -10.61 12.85
N TRP A 3 -26.96 -11.11 12.77
CA TRP A 3 -25.79 -10.31 12.39
C TRP A 3 -25.97 -9.84 10.95
N LYS A 4 -26.43 -8.60 10.74
CA LYS A 4 -26.48 -7.98 9.40
C LYS A 4 -25.06 -7.89 8.86
N SER A 5 -24.72 -8.77 7.91
CA SER A 5 -23.46 -8.75 7.17
C SER A 5 -23.13 -7.32 6.72
N SER A 6 -22.02 -6.78 7.22
CA SER A 6 -21.61 -5.41 6.92
C SER A 6 -21.33 -5.26 5.42
N LYS A 7 -22.11 -4.42 4.73
CA LYS A 7 -21.93 -4.05 3.31
C LYS A 7 -20.55 -3.42 3.01
N ARG A 8 -19.75 -3.15 4.04
CA ARG A 8 -18.39 -2.61 3.98
C ARG A 8 -17.41 -3.55 3.26
N PHE A 9 -17.65 -4.86 3.31
CA PHE A 9 -16.69 -5.87 2.80
C PHE A 9 -17.23 -6.77 1.69
N THR A 10 -18.17 -6.27 0.89
CA THR A 10 -18.76 -7.02 -0.22
C THR A 10 -18.07 -6.70 -1.54
N ASN A 11 -17.88 -7.71 -2.39
CA ASN A 11 -17.38 -7.53 -3.75
C ASN A 11 -18.40 -6.70 -4.56
N PRO A 12 -18.02 -5.50 -5.07
CA PRO A 12 -18.90 -4.69 -5.90
C PRO A 12 -18.93 -5.12 -7.38
N PHE A 13 -18.12 -6.10 -7.77
CA PHE A 13 -17.93 -6.58 -9.14
C PHE A 13 -18.42 -8.02 -9.31
N LYS A 14 -18.35 -8.52 -10.55
CA LYS A 14 -18.44 -9.97 -10.80
C LYS A 14 -17.24 -10.68 -10.14
N PRO A 15 -17.36 -11.98 -9.81
CA PRO A 15 -16.21 -12.79 -9.41
C PRO A 15 -15.06 -12.64 -10.41
N LEU A 16 -13.84 -12.50 -9.90
CA LEU A 16 -12.65 -12.35 -10.73
C LEU A 16 -12.00 -13.73 -10.89
N ASP A 17 -12.37 -14.43 -11.95
CA ASP A 17 -11.85 -15.76 -12.27
C ASP A 17 -10.64 -15.63 -13.21
N LEU A 18 -9.44 -15.66 -12.64
CA LEU A 18 -8.19 -15.51 -13.40
C LEU A 18 -7.73 -16.84 -13.99
N ALA A 19 -7.41 -16.85 -15.28
CA ALA A 19 -6.73 -17.97 -15.91
C ALA A 19 -5.34 -18.19 -15.27
N PRO A 20 -4.86 -19.44 -15.16
CA PRO A 20 -3.56 -19.74 -14.54
C PRO A 20 -2.40 -18.92 -15.11
N GLN A 21 -2.37 -18.69 -16.42
CA GLN A 21 -1.32 -17.92 -17.09
C GLN A 21 -1.35 -16.45 -16.68
N ALA A 22 -2.54 -15.86 -16.52
CA ALA A 22 -2.69 -14.49 -16.05
C ALA A 22 -2.25 -14.35 -14.59
N ALA A 23 -2.58 -15.33 -13.75
CA ALA A 23 -2.13 -15.38 -12.35
C ALA A 23 -0.59 -15.46 -12.26
N SER A 24 0.04 -16.37 -13.01
CA SER A 24 1.51 -16.47 -13.06
C SER A 24 2.17 -15.21 -13.61
N GLY A 25 1.57 -14.55 -14.60
CA GLY A 25 2.06 -13.28 -15.12
C GLY A 25 2.02 -12.15 -14.09
N LEU A 26 0.98 -12.09 -13.26
CA LEU A 26 0.88 -11.13 -12.16
C LEU A 26 1.91 -11.42 -11.06
N GLU A 27 2.13 -12.70 -10.72
CA GLU A 27 3.19 -13.09 -9.77
C GLU A 27 4.58 -12.68 -10.27
N ALA A 28 4.90 -12.96 -11.54
CA ALA A 28 6.18 -12.56 -12.14
C ALA A 28 6.35 -11.03 -12.16
N LEU A 29 5.28 -10.30 -12.47
CA LEU A 29 5.29 -8.84 -12.41
C LEU A 29 5.56 -8.33 -10.99
N ALA A 30 4.95 -8.94 -9.97
CA ALA A 30 5.20 -8.60 -8.58
C ALA A 30 6.67 -8.79 -8.20
N GLU A 31 7.27 -9.90 -8.63
CA GLU A 31 8.67 -10.21 -8.35
C GLU A 31 9.63 -9.18 -8.96
N VAL A 32 9.35 -8.72 -10.19
CA VAL A 32 10.14 -7.65 -10.84
C VAL A 32 10.11 -6.36 -10.01
N PHE A 33 8.92 -5.93 -9.57
CA PHE A 33 8.78 -4.72 -8.74
C PHE A 33 9.48 -4.87 -7.38
N VAL A 34 9.36 -6.03 -6.75
CA VAL A 34 10.02 -6.32 -5.46
C VAL A 34 11.52 -6.30 -5.62
N THR A 35 12.06 -7.02 -6.61
CA THR A 35 13.50 -7.06 -6.89
C THR A 35 14.07 -5.66 -7.11
N GLU A 36 13.41 -4.83 -7.92
CA GLU A 36 13.86 -3.46 -8.18
C GLU A 36 13.78 -2.57 -6.94
N SER A 37 12.74 -2.75 -6.12
CA SER A 37 12.61 -2.04 -4.86
C SER A 37 13.68 -2.44 -3.84
N ILE A 38 14.03 -3.72 -3.76
CA ILE A 38 15.10 -4.20 -2.89
C ILE A 38 16.43 -3.59 -3.32
N ARG A 39 16.74 -3.59 -4.62
CA ARG A 39 17.96 -2.92 -5.14
C ARG A 39 18.00 -1.44 -4.80
N THR A 40 16.88 -0.73 -4.97
CA THR A 40 16.78 0.68 -4.58
C THR A 40 17.06 0.86 -3.08
N TYR A 41 16.47 0.01 -2.24
CA TYR A 41 16.65 0.09 -0.79
C TYR A 41 18.09 -0.24 -0.37
N GLU A 42 18.72 -1.22 -0.99
CA GLU A 42 20.12 -1.57 -0.73
C GLU A 42 21.06 -0.42 -1.07
N HIS A 43 20.86 0.26 -2.19
CA HIS A 43 21.62 1.46 -2.52
C HIS A 43 21.44 2.54 -1.46
N PHE A 44 20.20 2.81 -1.05
CA PHE A 44 19.91 3.76 0.04
C PHE A 44 20.58 3.39 1.36
N LEU A 45 20.55 2.10 1.73
CA LEU A 45 21.08 1.59 2.98
C LEU A 45 22.61 1.56 3.00
N LEU A 46 23.23 0.99 1.96
CA LEU A 46 24.65 0.63 1.94
C LEU A 46 25.53 1.68 1.28
N GLU A 47 25.00 2.42 0.29
CA GLU A 47 25.78 3.37 -0.52
C GLU A 47 25.51 4.81 -0.07
N GLU A 48 24.26 5.12 0.32
CA GLU A 48 23.86 6.45 0.80
C GLU A 48 23.83 6.57 2.33
N ASN A 49 24.19 5.52 3.08
CA ASN A 49 24.18 5.50 4.56
C ASN A 49 22.84 5.98 5.18
N CYS A 50 21.73 5.59 4.56
CA CYS A 50 20.37 6.01 4.94
C CYS A 50 20.13 7.53 4.88
N GLN A 51 20.94 8.28 4.14
CA GLN A 51 20.73 9.72 3.93
C GLN A 51 19.83 9.94 2.72
N VAL A 52 18.80 10.77 2.88
CA VAL A 52 17.96 11.19 1.76
C VAL A 52 18.67 12.33 1.03
N ASP A 53 18.92 12.16 -0.27
CA ASP A 53 19.50 13.19 -1.12
C ASP A 53 18.54 14.39 -1.28
N ASP A 54 18.83 15.50 -0.58
CA ASP A 54 18.04 16.73 -0.60
C ASP A 54 18.05 17.47 -1.95
N SER A 55 19.00 17.18 -2.84
CA SER A 55 19.03 17.74 -4.21
C SER A 55 17.98 17.08 -5.11
N ARG A 56 17.70 15.80 -4.84
CA ARG A 56 16.74 14.98 -5.57
C ARG A 56 15.36 14.95 -4.92
N TRP A 57 15.30 14.96 -3.60
CA TRP A 57 14.07 14.85 -2.82
C TRP A 57 13.76 16.14 -2.09
N LYS A 58 12.56 16.67 -2.32
CA LYS A 58 12.07 17.82 -1.54
C LYS A 58 11.37 17.30 -0.29
N PHE A 59 11.85 17.71 0.87
CA PHE A 59 11.21 17.36 2.14
C PHE A 59 9.78 17.90 2.21
N ILE A 60 8.82 17.02 2.54
CA ILE A 60 7.42 17.40 2.74
C ILE A 60 7.08 17.18 4.20
N LEU A 61 7.09 18.26 4.98
CA LEU A 61 6.49 18.27 6.32
C LEU A 61 4.99 18.05 6.17
N VAL A 62 4.48 16.91 6.62
CA VAL A 62 3.03 16.59 6.62
C VAL A 62 2.26 17.38 7.70
N ILE A 63 2.85 18.45 8.24
CA ILE A 63 2.30 19.29 9.32
C ILE A 63 1.99 20.73 8.87
N ASP A 64 2.61 21.27 7.80
CA ASP A 64 2.39 22.67 7.40
C ASP A 64 1.55 22.81 6.11
N PRO A 65 0.35 23.44 6.16
CA PRO A 65 -0.56 23.57 5.02
C PRO A 65 -0.09 24.53 3.89
N ARG A 66 1.00 25.29 4.05
CA ARG A 66 1.30 26.44 3.16
C ARG A 66 2.47 26.30 2.18
N SER A 67 3.31 25.26 2.26
CA SER A 67 4.65 25.32 1.64
C SER A 67 4.83 24.81 0.20
N LEU A 68 3.78 24.50 -0.59
CA LEU A 68 3.99 23.95 -1.95
C LEU A 68 3.22 24.67 -3.07
N SER A 69 3.94 25.57 -3.77
CA SER A 69 3.61 26.06 -5.11
C SER A 69 4.77 25.79 -6.07
N SER A 70 4.64 24.79 -6.95
CA SER A 70 5.26 24.86 -8.29
C SER A 70 4.73 23.76 -9.23
N SER A 71 4.77 24.12 -10.52
CA SER A 71 4.26 23.46 -11.72
C SER A 71 5.12 22.31 -12.25
N THR A 72 4.47 21.21 -12.65
CA THR A 72 4.56 20.47 -13.94
C THR A 72 3.65 19.23 -13.85
N SER A 73 3.16 18.73 -14.98
CA SER A 73 2.11 17.69 -15.15
C SER A 73 2.54 16.26 -14.78
N GLU A 74 3.51 16.08 -13.89
CA GLU A 74 4.02 14.76 -13.51
C GLU A 74 3.55 14.36 -12.11
N LEU A 75 3.09 13.11 -12.00
CA LEU A 75 2.63 12.53 -10.75
C LEU A 75 3.80 12.42 -9.77
N PRO A 76 3.71 12.98 -8.54
CA PRO A 76 4.82 12.99 -7.62
C PRO A 76 5.13 11.58 -7.12
N ILE A 77 6.38 11.16 -7.28
CA ILE A 77 6.94 10.03 -6.55
C ILE A 77 7.27 10.53 -5.15
N VAL A 78 6.88 9.77 -4.14
CA VAL A 78 7.11 10.07 -2.73
C VAL A 78 7.99 8.98 -2.15
N LEU A 79 8.99 9.40 -1.36
CA LEU A 79 9.84 8.55 -0.56
C LEU A 79 9.58 8.87 0.92
N VAL A 80 9.43 7.83 1.74
CA VAL A 80 9.31 7.95 3.19
C VAL A 80 10.32 7.01 3.82
N ALA A 81 11.22 7.54 4.64
CA ALA A 81 12.12 6.77 5.47
C ALA A 81 11.85 7.13 6.94
N GLY A 82 11.85 6.13 7.82
CA GLY A 82 11.63 6.34 9.24
C GLY A 82 11.65 5.02 10.01
N THR A 83 11.25 5.07 11.28
CA THR A 83 11.21 3.91 12.17
C THR A 83 9.83 3.72 12.77
N ILE A 84 9.56 2.47 13.19
CA ILE A 84 8.38 2.07 13.94
C ILE A 84 8.81 1.18 15.12
N GLU A 85 8.00 1.15 16.17
CA GLU A 85 8.20 0.25 17.30
C GLU A 85 7.65 -1.15 16.95
N GLY A 86 8.40 -2.19 17.28
CA GLY A 86 8.02 -3.59 17.12
C GLY A 86 9.13 -4.45 16.51
N ASP A 87 8.82 -5.73 16.31
CA ASP A 87 9.70 -6.68 15.64
C ASP A 87 9.27 -6.91 14.19
N LEU A 88 10.20 -7.36 13.36
CA LEU A 88 10.03 -7.50 11.92
C LEU A 88 8.92 -8.50 11.58
N ASP A 89 8.90 -9.65 12.24
CA ASP A 89 7.92 -10.69 11.94
C ASP A 89 6.50 -10.24 12.33
N ASP A 90 6.33 -9.60 13.48
CA ASP A 90 5.05 -9.01 13.91
C ASP A 90 4.58 -7.92 12.94
N THR A 91 5.53 -7.07 12.51
CA THR A 91 5.31 -6.04 11.51
C THR A 91 4.76 -6.66 10.23
N ILE A 92 5.49 -7.60 9.61
CA ILE A 92 5.09 -8.21 8.33
C ILE A 92 3.78 -8.97 8.49
N TYR A 93 3.58 -9.69 9.59
CA TYR A 93 2.34 -10.43 9.88
C TYR A 93 1.11 -9.50 9.88
N GLY A 94 1.22 -8.33 10.50
CA GLY A 94 0.20 -7.28 10.46
C GLY A 94 -0.12 -6.73 9.06
N PHE A 95 0.74 -7.00 8.07
CA PHE A 95 0.59 -6.58 6.69
C PHE A 95 0.11 -7.67 5.73
N VAL A 96 0.40 -8.95 5.95
CA VAL A 96 0.04 -10.04 5.01
C VAL A 96 -1.45 -10.00 4.63
N CYS A 97 -2.35 -9.76 5.60
CA CYS A 97 -3.81 -9.58 5.41
C CYS A 97 -4.40 -10.32 4.20
N SER A 98 -4.12 -11.61 4.07
CA SER A 98 -4.39 -12.38 2.86
C SER A 98 -5.87 -12.73 2.68
N THR A 99 -6.68 -12.55 3.73
CA THR A 99 -8.12 -12.85 3.74
C THR A 99 -8.98 -11.61 4.02
N LEU A 100 -10.28 -11.70 3.67
CA LEU A 100 -11.27 -10.69 4.01
C LEU A 100 -11.39 -10.46 5.52
N ASP A 101 -11.28 -11.51 6.33
CA ASP A 101 -11.40 -11.39 7.79
C ASP A 101 -10.18 -10.69 8.40
N MET A 102 -8.98 -10.97 7.91
CA MET A 102 -7.79 -10.20 8.29
C MET A 102 -7.89 -8.73 7.85
N MET A 103 -8.49 -8.46 6.69
CA MET A 103 -8.75 -7.09 6.25
C MET A 103 -9.80 -6.38 7.13
N ARG A 104 -10.86 -7.09 7.56
CA ARG A 104 -11.88 -6.58 8.48
C ARG A 104 -11.27 -6.20 9.82
N ILE A 105 -10.51 -7.12 10.42
CA ILE A 105 -9.78 -6.91 11.68
C ILE A 105 -8.84 -5.71 11.52
N LYS A 106 -8.02 -5.68 10.47
CA LYS A 106 -7.10 -4.57 10.23
C LYS A 106 -7.81 -3.21 10.16
N THR A 107 -8.95 -3.15 9.49
CA THR A 107 -9.62 -1.87 9.20
C THR A 107 -10.60 -1.42 10.28
N SER A 108 -10.84 -2.23 11.31
CA SER A 108 -11.48 -1.76 12.55
C SER A 108 -10.52 -0.99 13.45
N TYR A 109 -9.21 -1.29 13.43
CA TYR A 109 -8.21 -0.61 14.25
C TYR A 109 -7.63 0.63 13.58
N ILE A 110 -7.40 0.55 12.26
CA ILE A 110 -6.96 1.71 11.51
C ILE A 110 -8.21 2.57 11.29
N GLN A 111 -8.29 3.70 11.98
CA GLN A 111 -9.26 4.78 11.70
C GLN A 111 -8.98 5.43 10.32
N ASP A 112 -8.62 4.64 9.30
CA ASP A 112 -8.48 5.10 7.93
C ASP A 112 -9.87 5.34 7.35
N THR A 113 -9.91 6.28 6.44
CA THR A 113 -11.00 6.63 5.51
C THR A 113 -11.46 5.48 4.61
N MET A 114 -11.01 4.25 4.84
CA MET A 114 -11.38 3.08 4.04
C MET A 114 -12.88 2.78 4.21
N TYR A 115 -13.65 3.13 3.21
CA TYR A 115 -15.10 3.07 3.24
C TYR A 115 -15.62 1.69 2.86
N ARG A 116 -15.00 1.03 1.87
CA ARG A 116 -15.32 -0.35 1.46
C ARG A 116 -14.06 -1.05 1.00
N ALA A 117 -14.01 -2.38 1.11
CA ALA A 117 -12.89 -3.16 0.59
C ALA A 117 -13.26 -4.61 0.32
N CYS A 118 -12.55 -5.26 -0.60
CA CYS A 118 -12.74 -6.67 -0.90
C CYS A 118 -11.43 -7.31 -1.40
N VAL A 119 -11.21 -8.58 -1.09
CA VAL A 119 -10.23 -9.42 -1.78
C VAL A 119 -10.95 -10.02 -2.99
N LEU A 120 -10.51 -9.67 -4.18
CA LEU A 120 -11.11 -10.12 -5.44
C LEU A 120 -10.59 -11.50 -5.86
N ALA A 121 -9.29 -11.74 -5.64
CA ALA A 121 -8.65 -13.03 -5.90
C ALA A 121 -7.41 -13.22 -5.00
N THR A 122 -7.06 -14.46 -4.71
CA THR A 122 -5.80 -14.82 -4.03
C THR A 122 -5.01 -15.75 -4.95
N LEU A 123 -3.88 -15.27 -5.45
CA LEU A 123 -3.02 -16.02 -6.37
C LEU A 123 -2.08 -16.92 -5.59
N VAL A 124 -1.45 -16.37 -4.56
CA VAL A 124 -0.56 -17.09 -3.64
C VAL A 124 -1.05 -16.91 -2.20
N LYS A 125 -1.23 -18.04 -1.52
CA LYS A 125 -1.60 -18.10 -0.10
C LYS A 125 -0.35 -18.35 0.76
N PRO A 126 -0.26 -17.73 1.94
CA PRO A 126 0.74 -18.10 2.94
C PRO A 126 0.66 -19.58 3.32
N THR A 127 1.80 -20.20 3.61
CA THR A 127 1.89 -21.56 4.13
C THR A 127 2.58 -21.57 5.51
N ALA A 128 2.69 -22.73 6.15
CA ALA A 128 3.41 -22.83 7.42
C ALA A 128 4.93 -22.58 7.23
N GLU A 129 5.47 -23.00 6.09
CA GLU A 129 6.88 -22.87 5.71
C GLU A 129 7.21 -21.45 5.23
N ASP A 130 6.25 -20.80 4.56
CA ASP A 130 6.39 -19.42 4.10
C ASP A 130 5.17 -18.58 4.51
N PRO A 131 5.11 -18.14 5.78
CA PRO A 131 3.95 -17.48 6.36
C PRO A 131 3.75 -16.04 5.88
N PHE A 132 4.76 -15.46 5.23
CA PHE A 132 4.75 -14.07 4.80
C PHE A 132 4.46 -13.93 3.29
N ARG A 133 4.68 -14.99 2.51
CA ARG A 133 4.45 -14.98 1.06
C ARG A 133 2.97 -14.99 0.71
N SER A 134 2.51 -13.91 0.10
CA SER A 134 1.16 -13.83 -0.45
C SER A 134 1.10 -12.91 -1.64
N VAL A 135 0.28 -13.29 -2.64
CA VAL A 135 -0.07 -12.44 -3.78
C VAL A 135 -1.59 -12.42 -3.91
N THR A 136 -2.18 -11.22 -3.85
CA THR A 136 -3.64 -11.03 -3.82
C THR A 136 -4.07 -9.88 -4.71
N ILE A 137 -5.25 -10.00 -5.32
CA ILE A 137 -5.93 -8.89 -5.99
C ILE A 137 -6.99 -8.34 -5.04
N LYS A 138 -6.96 -7.02 -4.83
CA LYS A 138 -7.82 -6.33 -3.88
C LYS A 138 -8.48 -5.13 -4.52
N TRP A 139 -9.64 -4.80 -4.00
CA TRP A 139 -10.33 -3.55 -4.25
C TRP A 139 -10.54 -2.80 -2.95
N VAL A 140 -10.32 -1.49 -2.97
CA VAL A 140 -10.65 -0.60 -1.85
C VAL A 140 -11.34 0.65 -2.39
N GLU A 141 -12.31 1.14 -1.63
CA GLU A 141 -12.95 2.43 -1.82
C GLU A 141 -12.62 3.30 -0.61
N LYS A 142 -11.91 4.40 -0.83
CA LYS A 142 -11.63 5.40 0.19
C LYS A 142 -12.72 6.47 0.16
N GLY A 143 -13.38 6.62 1.31
CA GLY A 143 -14.43 7.58 1.53
C GLY A 143 -13.86 8.96 1.81
N GLN A 144 -14.57 10.01 1.37
CA GLN A 144 -14.35 11.35 1.89
C GLN A 144 -15.13 11.56 3.20
N PRO A 145 -14.69 12.47 4.09
CA PRO A 145 -15.47 12.89 5.25
C PRO A 145 -16.91 13.28 4.86
N LEU A 146 -17.87 13.05 5.75
CA LEU A 146 -19.30 13.18 5.42
C LEU A 146 -19.66 14.57 4.85
N HIS A 147 -19.03 15.62 5.37
CA HIS A 147 -19.29 17.03 5.00
C HIS A 147 -18.84 17.41 3.59
N VAL A 148 -18.04 16.58 2.89
CA VAL A 148 -17.59 16.83 1.50
C VAL A 148 -18.11 15.81 0.49
N ARG A 149 -18.84 14.76 0.93
CA ARG A 149 -19.35 13.68 0.06
C ARG A 149 -20.35 14.13 -1.01
N ALA A 150 -21.07 15.23 -0.79
CA ALA A 150 -22.04 15.74 -1.76
C ALA A 150 -21.37 16.33 -3.01
N VAL A 151 -20.09 16.73 -2.91
CA VAL A 151 -19.36 17.46 -3.98
C VAL A 151 -18.18 16.64 -4.51
N ILE A 152 -17.59 15.78 -3.68
CA ILE A 152 -16.37 15.04 -4.03
C ILE A 152 -16.66 13.53 -4.02
N LYS A 153 -16.63 12.90 -5.20
CA LYS A 153 -16.78 11.44 -5.36
C LYS A 153 -15.73 10.68 -4.54
N ASN A 154 -16.07 9.48 -4.07
CA ASN A 154 -15.09 8.58 -3.45
C ASN A 154 -14.02 8.17 -4.47
N ARG A 155 -12.87 7.69 -3.99
CA ARG A 155 -11.82 7.10 -4.85
C ARG A 155 -11.76 5.62 -4.64
N ASP A 156 -11.72 4.86 -5.72
CA ASP A 156 -11.53 3.42 -5.66
C ASP A 156 -10.24 2.97 -6.34
N PHE A 157 -9.71 1.84 -5.91
CA PHE A 157 -8.48 1.27 -6.43
C PHE A 157 -8.64 -0.23 -6.56
N VAL A 158 -8.27 -0.77 -7.72
CA VAL A 158 -8.04 -2.20 -7.92
C VAL A 158 -6.54 -2.39 -8.01
N TYR A 159 -5.99 -3.29 -7.18
CA TYR A 159 -4.55 -3.45 -7.07
C TYR A 159 -4.14 -4.87 -6.70
N MET A 160 -2.99 -5.27 -7.21
CA MET A 160 -2.22 -6.40 -6.76
C MET A 160 -1.46 -6.02 -5.50
N LYS A 161 -1.46 -6.89 -4.51
CA LYS A 161 -0.63 -6.81 -3.31
C LYS A 161 0.26 -8.05 -3.24
N SER A 162 1.56 -7.85 -3.11
CA SER A 162 2.53 -8.91 -2.81
C SER A 162 3.20 -8.65 -1.47
N THR A 163 3.41 -9.68 -0.66
CA THR A 163 4.15 -9.63 0.59
C THR A 163 5.08 -10.83 0.69
N GLY A 164 6.15 -10.70 1.47
CA GLY A 164 7.10 -11.76 1.73
C GLY A 164 8.31 -11.24 2.45
N THR A 165 9.34 -12.08 2.51
CA THR A 165 10.67 -11.70 3.02
C THR A 165 11.73 -11.94 1.97
N GLN A 166 12.82 -11.19 2.05
CA GLN A 166 13.97 -11.34 1.18
C GLN A 166 15.26 -11.10 1.96
N PHE A 167 16.36 -11.66 1.48
CA PHE A 167 17.69 -11.36 2.00
C PHE A 167 18.35 -10.30 1.12
N LEU A 168 18.94 -9.29 1.77
CA LEU A 168 19.78 -8.30 1.12
C LEU A 168 21.17 -8.88 0.80
N ARG A 169 21.94 -8.17 -0.03
CA ARG A 169 23.34 -8.49 -0.38
C ARG A 169 24.26 -8.57 0.83
N ASN A 170 23.95 -7.86 1.92
CA ASN A 170 24.71 -7.92 3.17
C ASN A 170 24.26 -9.06 4.11
N GLY A 171 23.30 -9.90 3.70
CA GLY A 171 22.78 -11.02 4.46
C GLY A 171 21.64 -10.68 5.43
N GLU A 172 21.25 -9.40 5.55
CA GLU A 172 20.12 -9.02 6.40
C GLU A 172 18.79 -9.49 5.80
N ARG A 173 17.94 -10.07 6.64
CA ARG A 173 16.56 -10.40 6.26
C ARG A 173 15.68 -9.16 6.38
N VAL A 174 14.93 -8.88 5.32
CA VAL A 174 13.94 -7.80 5.27
C VAL A 174 12.57 -8.36 4.93
N GLY A 175 11.54 -7.68 5.41
CA GLY A 175 10.17 -7.84 4.94
C GLY A 175 9.88 -6.90 3.79
N TYR A 176 8.99 -7.28 2.89
CA TYR A 176 8.50 -6.38 1.86
C TYR A 176 6.97 -6.40 1.74
N GLN A 177 6.45 -5.28 1.24
CA GLN A 177 5.09 -5.18 0.74
C GLN A 177 5.07 -4.38 -0.56
N LEU A 178 4.52 -4.97 -1.62
CA LEU A 178 4.16 -4.29 -2.86
C LEU A 178 2.66 -4.03 -2.89
N VAL A 179 2.27 -2.86 -3.38
CA VAL A 179 0.91 -2.53 -3.81
C VAL A 179 0.99 -1.88 -5.18
N HIS A 180 0.40 -2.50 -6.20
CA HIS A 180 0.44 -2.03 -7.57
C HIS A 180 -0.94 -2.12 -8.22
N SER A 181 -1.46 -1.01 -8.73
CA SER A 181 -2.75 -0.97 -9.41
C SER A 181 -2.73 -1.81 -10.69
N VAL A 182 -3.79 -2.61 -10.87
CA VAL A 182 -3.97 -3.50 -12.03
C VAL A 182 -5.37 -3.32 -12.59
N GLN A 183 -5.57 -3.72 -13.84
CA GLN A 183 -6.82 -3.50 -14.56
C GLN A 183 -7.36 -4.83 -15.07
N PHE A 184 -8.64 -5.08 -14.85
CA PHE A 184 -9.36 -6.25 -15.35
C PHE A 184 -10.67 -5.80 -16.02
N PRO A 185 -11.07 -6.41 -17.14
CA PRO A 185 -12.37 -6.16 -17.77
C PRO A 185 -13.57 -6.30 -16.80
N GLU A 186 -13.48 -7.17 -15.82
CA GLU A 186 -14.50 -7.46 -14.80
C GLU A 186 -14.62 -6.34 -13.75
N THR A 187 -13.64 -5.44 -13.68
CA THR A 187 -13.49 -4.42 -12.62
C THR A 187 -13.62 -2.99 -13.14
N LEU A 188 -14.58 -2.78 -14.05
CA LEU A 188 -14.86 -1.46 -14.65
C LEU A 188 -15.05 -0.38 -13.59
N ALA A 189 -14.68 0.86 -13.95
CA ALA A 189 -14.91 2.02 -13.11
C ALA A 189 -16.42 2.17 -12.82
N ARG A 190 -16.76 2.52 -11.58
CA ARG A 190 -18.14 2.66 -11.12
C ARG A 190 -18.51 4.13 -11.07
N ASP A 191 -19.73 4.51 -11.44
CA ASP A 191 -20.17 5.91 -11.38
C ASP A 191 -20.09 6.54 -9.98
N SER A 192 -20.17 5.70 -8.95
CA SER A 192 -20.09 6.08 -7.53
C SER A 192 -18.70 6.52 -7.07
N ALA A 193 -17.64 6.23 -7.84
CA ALA A 193 -16.26 6.52 -7.44
C ALA A 193 -15.37 6.88 -8.64
N ILE A 194 -14.24 7.54 -8.38
CA ILE A 194 -13.22 7.81 -9.39
C ILE A 194 -12.10 6.79 -9.21
N ARG A 195 -11.78 6.06 -10.28
CA ARG A 195 -10.68 5.07 -10.28
C ARG A 195 -9.34 5.78 -10.18
N GLY A 196 -8.66 5.58 -9.07
CA GLY A 196 -7.28 6.00 -8.89
C GLY A 196 -6.30 4.93 -9.36
N ASN A 197 -5.03 5.32 -9.43
CA ASN A 197 -3.90 4.48 -9.82
C ASN A 197 -2.75 4.67 -8.81
N MET A 198 -2.15 3.60 -8.32
CA MET A 198 -1.04 3.68 -7.37
C MET A 198 -0.04 2.56 -7.59
N SER A 199 1.23 2.85 -7.30
CA SER A 199 2.28 1.84 -7.20
C SER A 199 3.21 2.22 -6.09
N MET A 200 3.43 1.31 -5.15
CA MET A 200 4.31 1.54 -4.02
C MET A 200 4.89 0.25 -3.49
N THR A 201 6.09 0.36 -2.95
CA THR A 201 6.76 -0.68 -2.20
C THR A 201 7.13 -0.18 -0.82
N VAL A 202 7.12 -1.10 0.13
CA VAL A 202 7.60 -0.89 1.49
C VAL A 202 8.62 -1.98 1.79
N VAL A 203 9.76 -1.59 2.33
CA VAL A 203 10.78 -2.49 2.88
C VAL A 203 10.86 -2.27 4.39
N TYR A 204 10.86 -3.37 5.14
CA TYR A 204 10.95 -3.39 6.59
C TYR A 204 12.24 -4.09 6.98
N ARG A 205 13.08 -3.45 7.80
CA ARG A 205 14.34 -4.02 8.28
C ARG A 205 14.39 -3.96 9.80
N GLN A 206 14.73 -5.07 10.45
CA GLN A 206 15.00 -5.05 11.88
C GLN A 206 16.28 -4.25 12.12
N ARG A 207 16.18 -3.12 12.84
CA ARG A 207 17.34 -2.30 13.17
C ARG A 207 17.98 -2.76 14.47
N GLU A 208 17.16 -2.81 15.50
CA GLU A 208 17.50 -3.21 16.88
C GLU A 208 16.28 -3.91 17.48
N ASN A 209 16.41 -4.50 18.67
CA ASN A 209 15.26 -5.11 19.35
C ASN A 209 14.11 -4.10 19.46
N ASN A 210 12.89 -4.51 19.08
CA ASN A 210 11.69 -3.66 19.12
C ASN A 210 11.75 -2.38 18.26
N VAL A 211 12.67 -2.29 17.29
CA VAL A 211 12.76 -1.17 16.33
C VAL A 211 12.93 -1.69 14.90
N VAL A 212 11.98 -1.31 14.03
CA VAL A 212 12.00 -1.64 12.60
C VAL A 212 12.12 -0.37 11.77
N ASP A 213 13.10 -0.35 10.86
CA ASP A 213 13.21 0.67 9.81
C ASP A 213 12.13 0.43 8.76
N VAL A 214 11.51 1.50 8.28
CA VAL A 214 10.51 1.50 7.22
C VAL A 214 10.98 2.39 6.08
N PHE A 215 11.11 1.80 4.89
CA PHE A 215 11.42 2.51 3.66
C PHE A 215 10.28 2.34 2.67
N ILE A 216 9.63 3.43 2.28
CA ILE A 216 8.53 3.46 1.34
C ILE A 216 8.93 4.25 0.11
N LYS A 217 8.66 3.71 -1.07
CA LYS A 217 8.81 4.44 -2.34
C LYS A 217 7.62 4.14 -3.24
N GLY A 218 7.03 5.18 -3.82
CA GLY A 218 5.92 4.98 -4.75
C GLY A 218 5.23 6.26 -5.16
N PHE A 219 4.14 6.09 -5.88
CA PHE A 219 3.25 7.17 -6.28
C PHE A 219 1.80 6.83 -5.96
N PHE A 220 0.98 7.88 -5.87
CA PHE A 220 -0.45 7.75 -5.68
C PHE A 220 -1.18 8.81 -6.53
N ASN A 221 -1.97 8.33 -7.49
CA ASN A 221 -2.82 9.14 -8.36
C ASN A 221 -4.30 8.93 -8.01
N PRO A 222 -4.94 9.85 -7.28
CA PRO A 222 -6.37 9.77 -6.99
C PRO A 222 -7.28 10.07 -8.19
N ALA A 223 -6.71 10.51 -9.32
CA ALA A 223 -7.41 10.95 -10.54
C ALA A 223 -8.50 12.04 -10.31
N GLY A 224 -9.08 12.54 -11.40
CA GLY A 224 -10.22 13.46 -11.37
C GLY A 224 -9.87 14.93 -11.09
N GLY A 225 -8.82 15.46 -11.73
CA GLY A 225 -8.56 16.91 -11.78
C GLY A 225 -8.14 17.58 -10.46
N LEU A 226 -7.72 16.80 -9.46
CA LEU A 226 -7.22 17.35 -8.20
C LEU A 226 -5.92 18.13 -8.41
N THR A 227 -5.74 19.22 -7.67
CA THR A 227 -4.51 20.01 -7.75
C THR A 227 -3.30 19.20 -7.25
N ARG A 228 -2.11 19.49 -7.79
CA ARG A 228 -0.86 18.79 -7.43
C ARG A 228 -0.59 18.80 -5.92
N SER A 229 -0.87 19.91 -5.23
CA SER A 229 -0.67 20.01 -3.78
C SER A 229 -1.60 19.06 -3.01
N ILE A 230 -2.83 18.85 -3.49
CA ILE A 230 -3.77 17.87 -2.90
C ILE A 230 -3.29 16.44 -3.19
N ILE A 231 -2.86 16.16 -4.43
CA ILE A 231 -2.35 14.83 -4.80
C ILE A 231 -1.13 14.48 -3.95
N THR A 232 -0.15 15.37 -3.87
CA THR A 232 1.09 15.16 -3.12
C THR A 232 0.82 14.94 -1.63
N ARG A 233 -0.06 15.74 -1.02
CA ARG A 233 -0.46 15.56 0.38
C ARG A 233 -1.22 14.26 0.61
N SER A 234 -2.11 13.90 -0.31
CA SER A 234 -2.85 12.63 -0.23
C SER A 234 -1.92 11.44 -0.36
N ALA A 235 -0.94 11.51 -1.27
CA ALA A 235 0.10 10.50 -1.45
C ALA A 235 0.94 10.36 -0.16
N ALA A 236 1.49 11.44 0.36
CA ALA A 236 2.29 11.43 1.59
C ALA A 236 1.48 10.87 2.78
N LYS A 237 0.24 11.33 2.98
CA LYS A 237 -0.63 10.83 4.05
C LYS A 237 -0.99 9.35 3.88
N ALA A 238 -1.26 8.89 2.66
CA ALA A 238 -1.56 7.50 2.40
C ALA A 238 -0.35 6.59 2.70
N LEU A 239 0.85 6.99 2.25
CA LEU A 239 2.08 6.24 2.51
C LEU A 239 2.45 6.24 4.00
N LEU A 240 2.31 7.37 4.70
CA LEU A 240 2.51 7.45 6.15
C LEU A 240 1.46 6.65 6.93
N SER A 241 0.20 6.64 6.49
CA SER A 241 -0.80 5.77 7.09
C SER A 241 -0.43 4.30 6.92
N MET A 242 0.36 3.97 5.90
CA MET A 242 0.82 2.60 5.68
C MET A 242 1.94 2.20 6.63
N SER A 243 2.89 3.10 6.95
CA SER A 243 3.92 2.84 7.97
C SER A 243 3.33 2.73 9.38
N LYS A 244 2.27 3.49 9.70
CA LYS A 244 1.63 3.49 11.03
C LYS A 244 0.77 2.27 11.38
N ASN A 245 0.70 1.26 10.50
CA ASN A 245 -0.15 0.08 10.76
C ASN A 245 0.42 -0.91 11.80
N VAL A 246 1.57 -0.60 12.42
CA VAL A 246 2.22 -1.44 13.43
C VAL A 246 1.86 -0.96 14.84
N HIS A 247 0.57 -0.99 15.15
CA HIS A 247 0.11 -0.89 16.53
C HIS A 247 -0.71 -2.13 16.86
N TRP A 248 0.00 -3.18 17.24
CA TRP A 248 -0.54 -4.27 18.05
C TRP A 248 0.04 -4.13 19.46
N ARG A 249 -0.74 -3.60 20.41
CA ARG A 249 -0.59 -3.95 21.82
C ARG A 249 -1.97 -3.99 22.50
N ARG A 250 -2.24 -5.19 23.00
CA ARG A 250 -3.12 -5.64 24.11
C ARG A 250 -4.10 -4.65 24.70
#